data_AF-Q07NJ7-F1
#
_entry.id   AF-Q07NJ7-F1
#
_cell.length_a   1.000
_cell.length_b   1.000
_cell.length_c   1.000
_cell.angle_alpha   90.00
_cell.angle_beta   90.00
_cell.angle_gamma   90.00
#
_symmetry.space_group_name_H-M   'P 1'
#
loop_
_entity.id
_entity.type
_entity.pdbx_description
1 polymer ?
#
loop_
_entity_poly.entity_id
_entity_poly.type
_entity_poly.pdbx_seq_one_letter_code
_entity_poly.pdbx_strand_id
1 'polypeptide(L)'
;MRKAFLALLALGAVAATDAMNSAEARDYPFCIKGRDYDQALGDCSFSTYQQCQATASGRYAYCDTNPYYNYAVEPQPRRHSQRARRYQD
;
A
#
# COMPACT_ATOMS: atom_id res chain seq x y z
N MET A 1 -29.69 23.96 15.83
CA MET A 1 -29.07 22.82 16.55
C MET A 1 -28.78 21.61 15.65
N ARG A 2 -29.71 21.13 14.81
CA ARG A 2 -29.48 19.93 13.94
C ARG A 2 -28.40 20.09 12.86
N LYS A 3 -28.15 21.32 12.40
CA LYS A 3 -27.15 21.60 11.34
C LYS A 3 -25.70 21.49 11.82
N ALA A 4 -25.44 21.61 13.12
CA ALA A 4 -24.09 21.51 13.69
C ALA A 4 -23.62 20.05 13.80
N PHE A 5 -24.54 19.10 14.01
CA PHE A 5 -24.22 17.67 14.06
C PHE A 5 -23.84 17.10 12.70
N LEU A 6 -24.36 17.68 11.61
CA LEU A 6 -24.03 17.24 10.24
C LEU A 6 -22.64 17.71 9.78
N ALA A 7 -22.07 18.73 10.42
CA ALA A 7 -20.73 19.22 10.09
C ALA A 7 -19.60 18.36 10.70
N LEU A 8 -19.86 17.67 11.81
CA LEU A 8 -18.87 16.84 12.49
C LEU A 8 -18.70 15.44 11.85
N LEU A 9 -19.67 14.98 11.05
CA LEU A 9 -19.57 13.70 10.35
C LEU A 9 -18.75 13.78 9.04
N ALA A 10 -18.39 14.98 8.58
CA ALA A 10 -17.69 15.18 7.31
C ALA A 10 -16.17 14.97 7.37
N LEU A 11 -15.59 14.76 8.56
CA LEU A 11 -14.13 14.67 8.76
C LEU A 11 -13.57 13.24 8.79
N GLY A 12 -14.41 12.21 8.63
CA GLY A 12 -14.05 10.82 8.92
C GLY A 12 -13.91 9.87 7.72
N ALA A 13 -13.93 10.36 6.49
CA ALA A 13 -13.82 9.52 5.30
C ALA A 13 -12.64 9.95 4.43
N VAL A 14 -11.42 9.81 4.96
CA VAL A 14 -10.26 9.69 4.08
C VAL A 14 -10.40 8.32 3.44
N ALA A 15 -11.02 8.28 2.26
CA ALA A 15 -11.06 7.08 1.45
C ALA A 15 -9.62 6.60 1.30
N ALA A 16 -9.33 5.40 1.80
CA ALA A 16 -8.20 4.64 1.34
C ALA A 16 -8.44 4.46 -0.16
N THR A 17 -7.84 5.35 -0.96
CA THR A 17 -7.60 5.03 -2.36
C THR A 17 -6.54 3.95 -2.31
N ASP A 18 -6.96 2.71 -2.09
CA ASP A 18 -6.18 1.55 -2.47
C ASP A 18 -5.96 1.74 -3.96
N ALA A 19 -4.79 2.28 -4.29
CA ALA A 19 -4.32 2.26 -5.64
C ALA A 19 -4.35 0.78 -6.02
N MET A 20 -5.32 0.41 -6.85
CA MET A 20 -5.29 -0.85 -7.58
C MET A 20 -4.07 -0.74 -8.48
N ASN A 21 -2.90 -1.02 -7.89
CA ASN A 21 -1.67 -1.17 -8.60
C ASN A 21 -1.93 -2.39 -9.48
N SER A 22 -2.13 -2.13 -10.77
CA SER A 22 -2.06 -3.14 -11.79
C SER A 22 -0.89 -4.06 -11.45
N ALA A 23 -1.13 -5.37 -11.48
CA ALA A 23 -0.12 -6.40 -11.44
C ALA A 23 0.82 -6.26 -12.67
N GLU A 24 1.54 -5.15 -12.74
CA GLU A 24 2.84 -5.09 -13.38
C GLU A 24 3.64 -6.21 -12.73
N ALA A 25 4.39 -6.98 -13.53
CA ALA A 25 5.33 -8.00 -13.05
C ALA A 25 6.50 -7.32 -12.32
N ARG A 26 6.19 -6.59 -11.25
CA ARG A 26 7.12 -6.07 -10.28
C ARG A 26 7.09 -6.97 -9.08
N ASP A 27 8.26 -7.48 -8.76
CA ASP A 27 8.50 -8.12 -7.48
C ASP A 27 8.30 -7.05 -6.40
N TYR A 28 7.31 -7.25 -5.55
CA TYR A 28 7.11 -6.48 -4.33
C TYR A 28 7.70 -7.24 -3.13
N PRO A 29 8.22 -6.56 -2.10
CA PRO A 29 8.88 -7.21 -0.96
C PRO A 29 7.93 -7.98 -0.04
N PHE A 30 6.63 -7.68 -0.05
CA PHE A 30 5.67 -8.32 0.85
C PHE A 30 4.47 -8.90 0.10
N CYS A 31 4.02 -10.07 0.55
CA CYS A 31 2.88 -10.79 0.03
C CYS A 31 1.85 -11.03 1.13
N ILE A 32 0.57 -10.85 0.80
CA ILE A 32 -0.54 -11.25 1.67
C ILE A 32 -0.94 -12.69 1.34
N LYS A 33 -1.14 -13.49 2.38
CA LYS A 33 -1.54 -14.90 2.32
C LYS A 33 -2.74 -15.10 3.23
N GLY A 34 -3.52 -16.16 3.01
CA GLY A 34 -4.70 -16.42 3.82
C GLY A 34 -5.63 -17.41 3.16
N ARG A 35 -6.79 -17.63 3.75
CA ARG A 35 -7.77 -18.59 3.21
C ARG A 35 -8.30 -18.19 1.84
N ASP A 36 -8.30 -16.89 1.53
CA ASP A 36 -8.83 -16.35 0.28
C ASP A 36 -7.74 -16.25 -0.82
N TYR A 37 -6.54 -16.80 -0.58
CA TYR A 37 -5.41 -16.75 -1.51
C TYR A 37 -5.00 -18.17 -1.90
N ASP A 38 -5.44 -18.62 -3.08
CA ASP A 38 -5.24 -20.00 -3.56
C ASP A 38 -3.78 -20.34 -3.94
N GLN A 39 -3.00 -19.30 -4.25
CA GLN A 39 -1.60 -19.42 -4.62
C GLN A 39 -0.72 -19.49 -3.37
N ALA A 40 0.20 -20.46 -3.32
CA ALA A 40 1.11 -20.67 -2.18
C ALA A 40 1.98 -19.43 -1.85
N LEU A 41 2.27 -18.62 -2.87
CA LEU A 41 3.00 -17.37 -2.70
C LEU A 41 2.12 -16.24 -2.10
N GLY A 42 0.81 -16.32 -2.29
CA GLY A 42 -0.11 -15.22 -1.99
C GLY A 42 -0.11 -14.13 -3.07
N ASP A 43 -0.67 -12.97 -2.73
CA ASP A 43 -0.67 -11.77 -3.55
C ASP A 43 0.45 -10.82 -3.11
N CYS A 44 1.44 -10.63 -3.98
CA CYS A 44 2.63 -9.82 -3.74
C CYS A 44 2.49 -8.44 -4.38
N SER A 45 1.65 -7.60 -3.79
CA SER A 45 1.38 -6.24 -4.29
C SER A 45 1.79 -5.14 -3.30
N PHE A 46 2.57 -5.49 -2.25
CA PHE A 46 2.82 -4.61 -1.11
C PHE A 46 4.28 -4.17 -1.00
N SER A 47 4.48 -2.85 -0.99
CA SER A 47 5.81 -2.23 -0.84
C SER A 47 6.31 -2.23 0.61
N THR A 48 5.40 -2.28 1.58
CA THR A 48 5.73 -2.28 3.02
C THR A 48 4.90 -3.31 3.77
N TYR A 49 5.46 -3.86 4.85
CA TYR A 49 4.77 -4.81 5.70
C TYR A 49 3.49 -4.20 6.31
N GLN A 50 3.54 -2.91 6.69
CA GLN A 50 2.42 -2.18 7.26
C GLN A 50 1.28 -2.01 6.26
N GLN A 51 1.58 -1.78 4.99
CA GLN A 51 0.57 -1.72 3.93
C GLN A 51 -0.14 -3.07 3.82
N CYS A 52 0.62 -4.16 3.79
CA CYS A 52 0.05 -5.51 3.78
C CYS A 52 -0.80 -5.76 5.04
N GLN A 53 -0.30 -5.41 6.23
CA GLN A 53 -1.00 -5.65 7.49
C GLN A 53 -2.31 -4.86 7.58
N ALA A 54 -2.32 -3.64 7.06
CA ALA A 54 -3.54 -2.84 6.97
C ALA A 54 -4.61 -3.54 6.11
N THR A 55 -4.20 -4.12 4.97
CA THR A 55 -5.10 -4.91 4.09
C THR A 55 -5.48 -6.26 4.69
N ALA A 56 -4.61 -6.88 5.49
CA ALA A 56 -4.88 -8.16 6.16
C ALA A 56 -5.79 -8.01 7.40
N SER A 57 -5.81 -6.81 8.00
CA SER A 57 -6.59 -6.53 9.21
C SER A 57 -8.07 -6.86 9.03
N GLY A 58 -8.64 -7.57 10.01
CA GLY A 58 -10.04 -7.99 9.99
C GLY A 58 -10.36 -9.15 9.02
N ARG A 59 -9.36 -9.72 8.34
CA ARG A 59 -9.49 -10.86 7.43
C ARG A 59 -8.76 -12.08 8.00
N TYR A 60 -9.08 -13.26 7.49
CA TYR A 60 -8.29 -14.47 7.77
C TYR A 60 -7.05 -14.51 6.86
N ALA A 61 -6.23 -13.48 6.99
CA ALA A 61 -5.06 -13.22 6.18
C ALA A 61 -3.88 -12.75 7.04
N TYR A 62 -2.67 -13.00 6.56
CA TYR A 62 -1.41 -12.61 7.18
C TYR A 62 -0.41 -12.19 6.11
N CYS A 63 0.65 -11.51 6.54
CA CYS A 63 1.67 -10.96 5.66
C CYS A 63 2.97 -11.72 5.81
N ASP A 64 3.65 -11.92 4.69
CA ASP A 64 4.93 -12.63 4.63
C ASP A 64 5.87 -11.93 3.65
N THR A 65 7.18 -12.16 3.80
CA THR A 65 8.18 -11.64 2.85
C THR A 65 8.10 -12.39 1.53
N ASN A 66 8.30 -11.67 0.43
CA ASN A 66 8.41 -12.27 -0.89
C ASN A 66 9.79 -12.93 -1.07
N PRO A 67 9.89 -14.27 -1.20
CA PRO A 67 11.17 -14.95 -1.40
C PRO A 67 11.83 -14.66 -2.76
N TYR A 68 11.07 -14.16 -3.73
CA TYR A 68 11.58 -13.79 -5.06
C TYR A 68 12.00 -12.34 -5.15
N TYR A 69 11.77 -11.54 -4.10
CA TYR A 69 12.16 -10.13 -4.11
C TYR A 69 13.67 -9.98 -3.96
N ASN A 70 14.28 -9.34 -4.96
CA ASN A 70 15.70 -9.05 -4.95
C ASN A 70 15.98 -7.76 -4.16
N TYR A 71 16.28 -7.90 -2.86
CA TYR A 71 16.62 -6.79 -1.98
C TYR A 71 17.89 -6.01 -2.41
N ALA A 72 18.75 -6.57 -3.28
CA ALA A 72 19.91 -5.86 -3.80
C ALA A 72 19.53 -4.72 -4.77
N VAL A 73 18.29 -4.74 -5.28
CA VAL A 73 17.75 -3.74 -6.20
C VAL A 73 16.49 -3.13 -5.58
N GLU A 74 16.57 -2.64 -4.34
CA GLU A 74 15.47 -1.84 -3.81
C GLU A 74 15.33 -0.58 -4.70
N PRO A 75 14.21 -0.39 -5.42
CA PRO A 75 14.01 0.80 -6.21
C PRO A 75 13.94 1.95 -5.22
N GLN A 76 15.00 2.76 -5.17
CA GLN A 76 15.00 4.01 -4.41
C GLN A 76 13.65 4.69 -4.67
N PRO A 77 12.88 5.02 -3.60
CA PRO A 77 11.63 5.72 -3.78
C PRO A 77 11.98 6.92 -4.63
N ARG A 78 11.40 7.00 -5.83
CA ARG A 78 11.66 8.10 -6.77
C ARG A 78 11.24 9.36 -6.02
N ARG A 79 12.21 9.96 -5.31
CA ARG A 79 12.07 11.25 -4.64
C ARG A 79 11.90 12.20 -5.79
N HIS A 80 10.63 12.40 -6.09
CA HIS A 80 10.08 13.34 -7.03
C HIS A 80 11.00 14.55 -7.05
N SER A 81 11.56 14.81 -8.21
CA SER A 81 12.52 15.85 -8.59
C SER A 81 11.98 17.28 -8.37
N GLN A 82 11.40 17.57 -7.21
CA GLN A 82 10.94 18.90 -6.82
C GLN A 82 12.09 19.85 -6.47
N ARG A 83 13.34 19.39 -6.53
CA ARG A 83 14.51 20.25 -6.29
C ARG A 83 15.00 21.02 -7.53
N ALA A 84 14.48 20.72 -8.72
CA ALA A 84 14.86 21.43 -9.95
C ALA A 84 14.22 22.83 -10.08
N ARG A 85 13.25 23.20 -9.23
CA ARG A 85 12.52 24.48 -9.34
C ARG A 85 13.05 25.62 -8.46
N ARG A 86 14.08 25.38 -7.62
CA ARG A 86 14.61 26.39 -6.67
C ARG A 86 15.95 27.02 -7.07
N TYR A 87 16.51 26.69 -8.23
CA TYR A 87 17.78 27.26 -8.71
C TYR A 87 17.58 28.17 -9.93
N GLN A 88 16.33 28.56 -10.22
CA GLN A 88 15.98 29.41 -11.36
C GLN A 88 15.38 30.76 -10.97
N ASP A 89 15.46 31.12 -9.68
CA ASP A 89 15.18 32.47 -9.16
C ASP A 89 16.49 33.13 -8.70
#